data_AF-A0A509CLS3-F1
#
_entry.id   AF-A0A509CLS3-F1
#
_cell.length_a   1.000
_cell.length_b   1.000
_cell.length_c   1.000
_cell.angle_alpha   90.00
_cell.angle_beta   90.00
_cell.angle_gamma   90.00
#
_symmetry.space_group_name_H-M   'P 1'
#
loop_
_entity.id
_entity.type
_entity.pdbx_description
1 polymer ?
#
loop_
_entity_poly.entity_id
_entity_poly.type
_entity_poly.pdbx_seq_one_letter_code
_entity_poly.pdbx_strand_id
1 'polypeptide(L)'
;MGLTRRRSIPRAGLTFQNVLRALLRQDPDIIMVGEIRDGDTAEIAIKAAQTGHLVLSTLHTNSTSETLIRLQQMGVARWMISSALTLVVAQRLVRKLCPHCKQRLSDPVVLSPNLWPSALTALAGKRLPALATTAFMAEPRYSKC
;
A
#
# COMPACT_ATOMS: atom_id res chain seq x y z
N MET A 1 13.55 -22.98 9.14
CA MET A 1 13.41 -21.87 8.17
C MET A 1 13.57 -20.57 8.93
N GLY A 2 14.57 -19.75 8.61
CA GLY A 2 14.86 -18.49 9.32
C GLY A 2 14.55 -17.28 8.46
N LEU A 3 14.11 -16.17 9.07
CA LEU A 3 13.92 -14.90 8.37
C LEU A 3 15.20 -14.07 8.44
N THR A 4 15.80 -13.77 7.28
CA THR A 4 16.98 -12.88 7.21
C THR A 4 16.52 -11.45 6.91
N ARG A 5 16.81 -10.51 7.81
CA ARG A 5 16.50 -9.07 7.63
C ARG A 5 17.78 -8.26 7.47
N ARG A 6 17.93 -7.57 6.33
CA ARG A 6 19.02 -6.62 6.07
C ARG A 6 18.44 -5.20 5.98
N ARG A 7 19.10 -4.23 6.62
CA ARG A 7 18.74 -2.81 6.54
C ARG A 7 19.59 -2.13 5.47
N SER A 8 19.01 -1.19 4.71
CA SER A 8 19.78 -0.32 3.82
C SER A 8 20.55 0.72 4.64
N ILE A 9 21.85 0.81 4.39
CA ILE A 9 22.76 1.76 5.05
C ILE A 9 23.60 2.41 3.94
N PRO A 10 23.12 3.52 3.36
CA PRO A 10 23.80 4.17 2.22
C PRO A 10 25.24 4.56 2.55
N ARG A 11 25.50 5.00 3.78
CA ARG A 11 26.86 5.38 4.26
C ARG A 11 27.87 4.23 4.25
N ALA A 12 27.39 2.98 4.29
CA ALA A 12 28.23 1.78 4.23
C ALA A 12 28.18 1.10 2.84
N GLY A 13 27.64 1.78 1.81
CA GLY A 13 27.47 1.21 0.46
C GLY A 13 26.34 0.17 0.34
N LEU A 14 25.56 -0.06 1.41
CA LEU A 14 24.44 -0.99 1.44
C LEU A 14 23.17 -0.33 0.92
N THR A 15 23.12 -0.06 -0.38
CA THR A 15 21.92 0.43 -1.08
C THR A 15 20.89 -0.70 -1.27
N PHE A 16 19.63 -0.36 -1.54
CA PHE A 16 18.58 -1.36 -1.79
C PHE A 16 18.95 -2.30 -2.94
N GLN A 17 19.49 -1.77 -4.03
CA GLN A 17 19.94 -2.56 -5.17
C GLN A 17 21.03 -3.57 -4.79
N ASN A 18 22.03 -3.15 -4.02
CA ASN A 18 23.16 -4.00 -3.62
C ASN A 18 22.69 -5.10 -2.66
N VAL A 19 21.84 -4.74 -1.70
CA VAL A 19 21.24 -5.70 -0.76
C VAL A 19 20.37 -6.70 -1.49
N LEU A 20 19.53 -6.25 -2.43
CA LEU A 20 18.63 -7.11 -3.20
C LEU A 20 19.41 -8.09 -4.09
N ARG A 21 20.44 -7.62 -4.80
CA ARG A 21 21.34 -8.50 -5.58
C ARG A 21 22.07 -9.53 -4.71
N ALA A 22 22.46 -9.15 -3.49
CA ALA A 22 23.10 -10.08 -2.56
C ALA A 22 22.10 -11.13 -2.03
N LEU A 23 20.85 -10.74 -1.76
CA LEU A 23 19.79 -11.66 -1.32
C LEU A 23 19.45 -12.70 -2.39
N LEU A 24 19.45 -12.34 -3.67
CA LEU A 24 19.21 -13.29 -4.76
C LEU A 24 20.25 -14.42 -4.85
N ARG A 25 21.44 -14.24 -4.27
CA ARG A 25 22.47 -15.30 -4.18
C ARG A 25 22.31 -16.20 -2.95
N GLN A 26 21.30 -15.96 -2.12
CA GLN A 26 20.99 -16.78 -0.94
C GLN A 26 19.89 -17.80 -1.20
N ASP A 27 19.47 -17.94 -2.47
CA ASP A 27 18.38 -18.84 -2.88
C ASP A 27 17.09 -18.66 -2.05
N PRO A 28 16.54 -17.42 -1.94
CA PRO A 28 15.38 -17.17 -1.09
C PRO A 28 14.07 -17.58 -1.79
N ASP A 29 13.15 -18.24 -1.09
CA ASP A 29 11.81 -18.50 -1.65
C ASP A 29 10.96 -17.21 -1.79
N ILE A 30 11.08 -16.33 -0.79
CA ILE A 30 10.27 -15.11 -0.65
C ILE A 30 11.18 -13.93 -0.34
N ILE A 31 10.97 -12.83 -1.06
CA ILE A 31 11.72 -11.59 -0.91
C ILE A 31 10.77 -10.46 -0.53
N MET A 32 11.03 -9.78 0.58
CA MET A 32 10.29 -8.59 0.98
C MET A 32 11.18 -7.35 0.88
N VAL A 33 10.83 -6.46 -0.03
CA VAL A 33 11.42 -5.12 -0.17
C VAL A 33 10.52 -4.14 0.58
N GLY A 34 11.08 -3.32 1.47
CA GLY A 34 10.27 -2.41 2.29
C GLY A 34 9.44 -1.45 1.43
N GLU A 35 10.08 -0.71 0.54
CA GLU A 35 9.45 0.16 -0.45
C GLU A 35 10.34 0.25 -1.70
N ILE A 36 9.74 0.47 -2.87
CA ILE A 36 10.47 0.75 -4.11
C ILE A 36 10.49 2.27 -4.32
N ARG A 37 11.69 2.85 -4.38
CA ARG A 37 11.89 4.30 -4.51
C ARG A 37 12.42 4.73 -5.87
N ASP A 38 13.18 3.86 -6.53
CA ASP A 38 13.90 4.11 -7.77
C ASP A 38 13.68 2.98 -8.80
N GLY A 39 13.89 3.33 -10.06
CA GLY A 39 13.69 2.43 -11.21
C GLY A 39 14.58 1.20 -11.17
N ASP A 40 15.84 1.36 -10.79
CA ASP A 40 16.78 0.25 -10.69
C ASP A 40 16.33 -0.81 -9.66
N THR A 41 15.88 -0.37 -8.47
CA THR A 41 15.34 -1.27 -7.45
C THR A 41 14.05 -1.95 -7.95
N ALA A 42 13.19 -1.21 -8.65
CA ALA A 42 11.98 -1.75 -9.27
C ALA A 42 12.29 -2.82 -10.32
N GLU A 43 13.29 -2.57 -11.17
CA GLU A 43 13.71 -3.47 -12.24
C GLU A 43 14.29 -4.78 -11.68
N ILE A 44 15.15 -4.70 -10.67
CA ILE A 44 15.71 -5.90 -10.02
C ILE A 44 14.60 -6.70 -9.32
N ALA A 45 13.67 -6.02 -8.64
CA ALA A 45 12.54 -6.68 -7.98
C ALA A 45 11.64 -7.43 -8.97
N ILE A 46 11.36 -6.83 -10.12
CA ILE A 46 10.54 -7.47 -11.17
C ILE A 46 11.28 -8.62 -11.84
N LYS A 47 12.58 -8.49 -12.12
CA LYS A 47 13.40 -9.59 -12.62
C LYS A 47 13.43 -10.77 -11.65
N ALA A 48 13.54 -10.50 -10.34
CA ALA A 48 13.46 -11.54 -9.32
C ALA A 48 12.11 -12.26 -9.31
N ALA A 49 11.01 -11.51 -9.49
CA ALA A 49 9.68 -12.10 -9.60
C ALA A 49 9.52 -12.98 -10.86
N GLN A 50 10.08 -12.55 -12.00
CA GLN A 50 10.06 -13.34 -13.24
C GLN A 50 10.87 -14.64 -13.16
N THR A 51 11.90 -14.70 -12.30
CA THR A 51 12.70 -15.92 -12.08
C THR A 51 12.10 -16.87 -11.04
N GLY A 52 10.87 -16.62 -10.58
CA GLY A 52 10.11 -17.53 -9.72
C GLY A 52 10.15 -17.19 -8.22
N HIS A 53 10.73 -16.06 -7.83
CA HIS A 53 10.74 -15.63 -6.42
C HIS A 53 9.45 -14.87 -6.10
N LEU A 54 8.82 -15.14 -4.94
CA LEU A 54 7.70 -14.31 -4.51
C LEU A 54 8.23 -12.98 -3.96
N VAL A 55 8.01 -11.88 -4.69
CA VAL A 55 8.46 -10.55 -4.29
C VAL A 55 7.31 -9.71 -3.75
N LEU A 56 7.47 -9.20 -2.53
CA LEU A 56 6.54 -8.30 -1.87
C LEU A 56 7.18 -6.92 -1.72
N SER A 57 6.47 -5.86 -2.09
CA SER A 57 6.91 -4.49 -1.89
C SER A 57 5.75 -3.52 -1.71
N THR A 58 6.06 -2.32 -1.23
CA THR A 58 5.10 -1.21 -1.13
C THR A 58 5.48 -0.07 -2.08
N LEU A 59 4.46 0.63 -2.57
CA LEU A 59 4.58 1.88 -3.33
C LEU A 59 3.57 2.90 -2.78
N HIS A 60 3.99 4.15 -2.70
CA HIS A 60 3.13 5.26 -2.26
C HIS A 60 2.27 5.76 -3.43
N THR A 61 1.13 5.11 -3.66
CA THR A 61 0.14 5.52 -4.67
C THR A 61 -1.26 5.52 -4.06
N ASN A 62 -2.17 6.31 -4.64
CA ASN A 62 -3.51 6.52 -4.09
C ASN A 62 -4.52 5.44 -4.52
N SER A 63 -4.18 4.67 -5.55
CA SER A 63 -5.02 3.64 -6.16
C SER A 63 -4.18 2.53 -6.81
N THR A 64 -4.81 1.38 -7.07
CA THR A 64 -4.15 0.23 -7.69
C THR A 64 -3.70 0.50 -9.13
N SER A 65 -4.48 1.27 -9.91
CA SER A 65 -4.13 1.64 -11.29
C SER A 65 -2.95 2.61 -11.33
N GLU A 66 -2.86 3.55 -10.38
CA GLU A 66 -1.73 4.48 -10.26
C GLU A 66 -0.42 3.76 -9.93
N THR A 67 -0.46 2.61 -9.25
CA THR A 67 0.73 1.76 -9.01
C THR A 67 1.38 1.32 -10.33
N LEU A 68 0.58 0.92 -11.33
CA LEU A 68 1.08 0.50 -12.65
C LEU A 68 1.76 1.67 -13.37
N ILE A 69 1.08 2.82 -13.39
CA ILE A 69 1.59 4.05 -14.01
C ILE A 69 2.90 4.46 -13.32
N ARG A 70 2.97 4.34 -11.99
CA ARG A 70 4.16 4.68 -11.22
C ARG A 70 5.36 3.81 -11.57
N LEU A 71 5.17 2.50 -11.74
CA LEU A 71 6.23 1.59 -12.19
C LEU A 71 6.72 1.96 -13.60
N GLN A 72 5.80 2.31 -14.51
CA GLN A 72 6.17 2.77 -15.85
C GLN A 72 6.95 4.09 -15.82
N GLN A 73 6.55 5.03 -14.98
CA GLN A 73 7.26 6.31 -14.78
C GLN A 73 8.67 6.11 -14.21
N MET A 74 8.89 5.05 -13.42
CA MET A 74 10.20 4.67 -12.92
C MET A 74 11.09 3.99 -13.99
N GLY A 75 10.60 3.80 -15.22
CA GLY A 75 11.36 3.20 -16.32
C GLY A 75 11.15 1.70 -16.51
N VAL A 76 10.25 1.08 -15.74
CA VAL A 76 9.93 -0.33 -15.92
C VAL A 76 9.06 -0.53 -17.17
N ALA A 77 9.53 -1.38 -18.07
CA ALA A 77 8.78 -1.70 -19.29
C ALA A 77 7.45 -2.42 -19.00
N ARG A 78 6.39 -2.07 -19.75
CA ARG A 78 5.04 -2.64 -19.60
C ARG A 78 5.00 -4.16 -19.63
N TRP A 79 5.78 -4.77 -20.53
CA TRP A 79 5.82 -6.23 -20.67
C TRP A 79 6.43 -6.91 -19.44
N MET A 80 7.38 -6.26 -18.76
CA MET A 80 7.95 -6.77 -17.50
C MET A 80 6.92 -6.73 -16.37
N ILE A 81 6.16 -5.63 -16.28
CA ILE A 81 5.08 -5.51 -15.29
C ILE A 81 4.01 -6.56 -15.56
N SER A 82 3.56 -6.68 -16.81
CA SER A 82 2.50 -7.62 -17.21
C SER A 82 2.85 -9.09 -16.97
N SER A 83 4.14 -9.46 -17.02
CA SER A 83 4.58 -10.84 -16.85
C SER A 83 4.85 -11.22 -15.39
N ALA A 84 5.14 -10.24 -14.53
CA ALA A 84 5.55 -10.49 -13.14
C ALA A 84 4.49 -10.12 -12.10
N LEU A 85 3.63 -9.14 -12.40
CA LEU A 85 2.70 -8.59 -11.43
C LEU A 85 1.49 -9.52 -11.22
N THR A 86 1.34 -10.04 -10.01
CA THR A 86 0.21 -10.92 -9.65
C THR A 86 -0.94 -10.17 -8.97
N LEU A 87 -0.64 -9.25 -8.04
CA LEU A 87 -1.64 -8.57 -7.22
C LEU A 87 -1.18 -7.17 -6.81
N VAL A 88 -2.11 -6.22 -6.80
CA VAL A 88 -1.92 -4.89 -6.20
C VAL A 88 -3.00 -4.66 -5.15
N VAL A 89 -2.59 -4.35 -3.93
CA VAL A 89 -3.50 -4.08 -2.81
C VAL A 89 -3.43 -2.60 -2.44
N ALA A 90 -4.55 -1.88 -2.59
CA ALA A 90 -4.70 -0.52 -2.07
C ALA A 90 -5.31 -0.56 -0.67
N GLN A 91 -4.50 -0.30 0.35
CA GLN A 91 -4.93 -0.33 1.76
C GLN A 91 -5.21 1.08 2.28
N ARG A 92 -6.35 1.25 2.96
CA ARG A 92 -6.69 2.46 3.74
C ARG A 92 -7.07 2.06 5.16
N LEU A 93 -6.51 2.77 6.14
CA LEU A 93 -6.85 2.58 7.54
C LEU A 93 -7.91 3.60 7.96
N VAL A 94 -9.07 3.10 8.35
CA VAL A 94 -10.14 3.92 8.94
C VAL A 94 -10.12 3.79 10.45
N ARG A 95 -10.38 4.91 11.15
CA ARG A 95 -10.45 4.88 12.61
C ARG A 95 -11.68 4.11 13.06
N LYS A 96 -11.51 3.25 14.07
CA LYS A 96 -12.63 2.64 14.77
C LYS A 96 -13.33 3.69 15.64
N LEU A 97 -14.65 3.63 15.68
CA LEU A 97 -15.43 4.46 16.61
C LEU A 97 -15.21 3.98 18.04
N CYS A 98 -15.07 4.92 18.98
CA CYS A 98 -14.94 4.61 20.39
C CYS A 98 -16.19 3.87 20.89
N PRO A 99 -16.03 2.75 21.63
CA PRO A 99 -17.17 1.96 22.09
C PRO A 99 -18.06 2.70 23.09
N HIS A 100 -17.53 3.68 23.83
CA HIS A 100 -18.25 4.41 24.89
C HIS A 100 -19.00 5.65 24.40
N CYS A 101 -18.51 6.33 23.35
CA CYS A 101 -19.10 7.60 22.87
C CYS A 101 -19.73 7.52 21.48
N LYS A 102 -19.76 6.33 20.85
CA LYS A 102 -20.49 6.13 19.60
C LYS A 102 -21.99 6.31 19.85
N GLN A 103 -22.64 7.07 18.98
CA GLN A 103 -24.08 7.30 18.97
C GLN A 103 -24.64 6.77 17.65
N ARG A 104 -25.89 6.30 17.64
CA ARG A 104 -26.58 6.01 16.37
C ARG A 104 -27.01 7.33 15.74
N LEU A 105 -26.78 7.48 14.44
CA LEU A 105 -27.44 8.54 13.69
C LEU A 105 -28.93 8.19 13.58
N SER A 106 -29.78 9.19 13.79
CA SER A 106 -31.23 9.09 13.61
C SER A 106 -31.59 8.87 12.14
N ASP A 107 -30.85 9.52 11.24
CA ASP A 107 -31.10 9.46 9.82
C ASP A 107 -30.21 8.40 9.14
N PRO A 108 -30.77 7.57 8.24
CA PRO A 108 -29.99 6.62 7.48
C PRO A 108 -29.00 7.35 6.59
N VAL A 109 -27.73 6.92 6.60
CA VAL A 109 -26.75 7.42 5.64
C VAL A 109 -27.00 6.72 4.31
N VAL A 110 -27.55 7.47 3.37
CA VAL A 110 -27.72 7.04 1.98
C VAL A 110 -26.40 7.32 1.27
N LEU A 111 -25.65 6.27 0.97
CA LEU A 111 -24.51 6.36 0.07
C LEU A 111 -25.00 6.28 -1.38
N SER A 112 -24.19 6.79 -2.30
CA SER A 112 -24.45 6.58 -3.73
C SER A 112 -24.59 5.07 -4.00
N PRO A 113 -25.58 4.64 -4.81
CA PRO A 113 -25.79 3.22 -5.15
C PRO A 113 -24.56 2.54 -5.74
N ASN A 114 -23.68 3.31 -6.38
CA ASN A 114 -22.42 2.84 -6.96
C ASN A 114 -21.34 2.54 -5.90
N LEU A 115 -21.53 3.03 -4.67
CA LEU A 115 -20.58 2.90 -3.56
C LEU A 115 -21.03 1.82 -2.57
N TRP A 116 -22.33 1.71 -2.33
CA TRP A 116 -22.92 0.69 -1.45
C TRP A 116 -24.40 0.46 -1.82
N PRO A 117 -24.84 -0.80 -1.99
CA PRO A 117 -26.18 -1.10 -2.52
C PRO A 117 -27.33 -0.90 -1.53
N SER A 118 -27.07 -0.60 -0.25
CA SER A 118 -28.11 -0.50 0.78
C SER A 118 -27.90 0.68 1.74
N ALA A 119 -28.96 1.15 2.38
CA ALA A 119 -28.85 2.18 3.41
C ALA A 119 -28.06 1.63 4.62
N LEU A 120 -27.03 2.35 5.07
CA LEU A 120 -26.26 1.95 6.24
C LEU A 120 -26.88 2.56 7.50
N THR A 121 -27.13 1.72 8.51
CA THR A 121 -27.37 2.20 9.88
C THR A 121 -26.08 2.82 10.40
N ALA A 122 -25.94 4.13 10.23
CA ALA A 122 -24.71 4.83 10.54
C ALA A 122 -24.55 5.03 12.05
N LEU A 123 -23.35 4.73 12.55
CA LEU A 123 -22.93 5.11 13.88
C LEU A 123 -22.10 6.38 13.77
N ALA A 124 -22.50 7.45 14.45
CA ALA A 124 -21.72 8.66 14.63
C ALA A 124 -20.76 8.49 15.82
N GLY A 125 -19.46 8.67 15.58
CA GLY A 125 -18.64 9.37 16.58
C GLY A 125 -18.88 10.88 16.45
N LYS A 126 -18.39 11.71 17.39
CA LYS A 126 -18.57 13.19 17.39
C LYS A 126 -18.13 13.97 16.12
N ARG A 127 -17.84 13.31 14.99
CA ARG A 127 -17.94 13.78 13.59
C ARG A 127 -17.53 12.61 12.69
N LEU A 128 -18.38 12.25 11.72
CA LEU A 128 -18.01 11.39 10.59
C LEU A 128 -17.12 12.21 9.64
N PRO A 129 -15.88 11.80 9.33
CA PRO A 129 -15.28 12.21 8.07
C PRO A 129 -15.96 11.41 6.96
N ALA A 130 -16.36 12.11 5.91
CA ALA A 130 -17.05 11.59 4.74
C ALA A 130 -16.37 10.32 4.18
N LEU A 131 -17.18 9.33 3.80
CA LEU A 131 -16.72 8.23 2.97
C LEU A 131 -16.57 8.74 1.52
N ALA A 132 -15.30 8.88 1.13
CA ALA A 132 -14.75 8.81 -0.22
C ALA A 132 -15.31 9.75 -1.30
N THR A 133 -14.55 10.80 -1.61
CA THR A 133 -13.94 11.06 -2.93
C THR A 133 -12.76 12.03 -2.69
N THR A 134 -11.75 11.96 -3.53
CA THR A 134 -10.51 12.75 -3.61
C THR A 134 -10.38 14.03 -2.75
N ALA A 135 -9.24 14.15 -2.07
CA ALA A 135 -8.64 15.35 -1.47
C ALA A 135 -9.33 16.02 -0.25
N PHE A 136 -8.52 16.19 0.79
CA PHE A 136 -8.70 16.99 2.01
C PHE A 136 -9.85 16.68 2.97
N MET A 137 -9.47 16.39 4.22
CA MET A 137 -10.22 16.90 5.36
C MET A 137 -9.22 17.36 6.42
N ALA A 138 -9.29 18.66 6.70
CA ALA A 138 -8.53 19.43 7.67
C ALA A 138 -8.30 18.69 9.00
N GLU A 139 -7.16 18.97 9.65
CA GLU A 139 -6.88 18.55 11.03
C GLU A 139 -8.05 18.94 11.94
N PRO A 140 -8.89 18.00 12.40
CA PRO A 140 -9.81 18.31 13.47
C PRO A 140 -8.97 18.17 14.74
N ARG A 141 -8.73 19.28 15.45
CA ARG A 141 -8.31 19.23 16.85
C ARG A 141 -9.31 18.34 17.58
N TYR A 142 -8.92 17.11 17.86
CA TYR A 142 -9.70 16.20 18.68
C TYR A 142 -9.41 16.53 20.14
N SER A 143 -10.46 16.88 20.89
CA SER A 143 -10.48 16.60 22.31
C SER A 143 -10.37 15.08 22.46
N LYS A 144 -9.26 14.63 23.04
CA LYS A 144 -9.12 13.26 23.53
C LYS A 144 -10.34 12.95 24.42
N CYS A 145 -11.01 11.83 24.15
CA CYS A 145 -11.49 11.03 25.28
C CYS A 145 -10.26 10.55 26.06
#